data_AF-A0A9P5SNR6-F1
#
_entry.id   AF-A0A9P5SNR6-F1
#
_cell.length_a   1.000
_cell.length_b   1.000
_cell.length_c   1.000
_cell.angle_alpha   90.00
_cell.angle_beta   90.00
_cell.angle_gamma   90.00
#
_symmetry.space_group_name_H-M   'P 1'
#
loop_
_entity.id
_entity.type
_entity.pdbx_description
1 polymer ?
#
loop_
_entity_poly.entity_id
_entity_poly.type
_entity_poly.pdbx_seq_one_letter_code
_entity_poly.pdbx_strand_id
1 'polypeptide(L)'
;EAFETSQMFTKMAGKTMMAVVVRASMKRVPSWLWRRLLIKMSQARPQCSFLPLVEDKGEVKPLHQPSLHKTLAIRKQKTEKVPVVITATAATAI
;
A
#
# COMPACT_ATOMS: atom_id res chain seq x y z
N GLU A 1 -0.43 4.05 -12.71
CA GLU A 1 -0.80 4.15 -11.28
C GLU A 1 0.34 4.73 -10.42
N ALA A 2 1.19 3.95 -9.73
CA ALA A 2 2.16 4.49 -8.76
C ALA A 2 3.14 5.54 -9.33
N PHE A 3 3.69 5.31 -10.53
CA PHE A 3 4.62 6.24 -11.19
C PHE A 3 4.00 7.58 -11.60
N GLU A 4 2.71 7.59 -11.95
CA GLU A 4 2.00 8.82 -12.31
C GLU A 4 1.60 9.60 -11.05
N THR A 5 1.20 8.89 -9.99
CA THR A 5 0.89 9.51 -8.70
C THR A 5 2.11 10.18 -8.07
N SER A 6 3.31 9.59 -8.23
CA SER A 6 4.55 10.20 -7.73
C SER A 6 4.93 11.44 -8.54
N GLN A 7 4.78 11.44 -9.86
CA GLN A 7 4.96 12.65 -10.67
C GLN A 7 3.99 13.78 -10.28
N MET A 8 2.73 13.43 -10.00
CA MET A 8 1.73 14.42 -9.56
C MET A 8 2.09 15.04 -8.21
N PHE A 9 2.57 14.22 -7.26
CA PHE A 9 3.06 14.69 -5.97
C PHE A 9 4.26 15.63 -6.09
N THR A 10 5.22 15.32 -6.97
CA THR A 10 6.37 16.19 -7.23
C THR A 10 5.96 17.55 -7.79
N LYS A 11 4.97 17.58 -8.70
CA LYS A 11 4.42 18.83 -9.25
C LYS A 11 3.65 19.65 -8.19
N MET A 12 3.02 18.98 -7.23
CA MET A 12 2.30 19.62 -6.12
C MET A 12 3.24 20.19 -5.06
N ALA A 13 4.41 19.58 -4.86
CA ALA A 13 5.46 20.05 -3.94
C ALA A 13 6.27 21.25 -4.50
N GLY A 14 6.15 21.54 -5.80
CA GLY A 14 6.81 22.66 -6.45
C GLY A 14 6.29 24.05 -6.02
N LYS A 15 7.02 25.10 -6.38
CA LYS A 15 6.62 26.52 -6.21
C LYS A 15 5.85 27.08 -7.41
N THR A 16 5.27 26.21 -8.24
CA THR A 16 4.48 26.62 -9.41
C THR A 16 3.15 27.23 -8.97
N MET A 17 2.57 28.11 -9.78
CA MET A 17 1.27 28.73 -9.49
C MET A 17 0.16 27.71 -9.26
N MET A 18 0.21 26.58 -9.97
CA MET A 18 -0.71 25.46 -9.76
C MET A 18 -0.61 24.87 -8.34
N ALA A 19 0.59 24.83 -7.74
CA ALA A 19 0.78 24.35 -6.38
C ALA A 19 0.20 25.31 -5.32
N VAL A 20 0.10 26.61 -5.62
CA VAL A 20 -0.57 27.59 -4.74
C VAL A 20 -2.08 27.39 -4.77
N VAL A 21 -2.65 27.21 -5.96
CA VAL A 21 -4.09 26.93 -6.15
C VAL A 21 -4.49 25.62 -5.46
N VAL A 22 -3.70 24.55 -5.64
CA VAL A 22 -3.96 23.25 -4.99
C VAL A 22 -3.84 23.35 -3.46
N ARG A 23 -2.87 24.11 -2.93
CA ARG A 23 -2.78 24.35 -1.48
C ARG A 23 -3.95 25.19 -0.95
N ALA A 24 -4.39 26.19 -1.71
CA ALA A 24 -5.53 27.02 -1.35
C ALA A 24 -6.84 26.22 -1.34
N SER A 25 -7.02 25.32 -2.31
CA SER A 25 -8.19 24.42 -2.35
C SER A 25 -8.14 23.40 -1.22
N MET A 26 -6.98 22.78 -0.93
CA MET A 26 -6.82 21.86 0.20
C MET A 26 -7.15 22.50 1.56
N LYS A 27 -6.82 23.78 1.77
CA LYS A 27 -7.14 24.50 3.01
C LYS A 27 -8.64 24.73 3.24
N ARG A 28 -9.46 24.72 2.19
CA ARG A 28 -10.92 24.93 2.27
C ARG A 28 -11.72 23.66 2.02
N VAL A 29 -11.09 22.48 2.10
CA VAL A 29 -11.79 21.21 1.84
C VAL A 29 -12.86 20.98 2.92
N PRO A 30 -14.13 20.78 2.53
CA PRO A 30 -15.18 20.39 3.46
C PRO A 30 -14.82 19.08 4.18
N SER A 31 -15.14 19.00 5.47
CA SER A 31 -14.78 17.86 6.34
C SER A 31 -15.26 16.50 5.82
N TRP A 32 -16.43 16.45 5.16
CA TRP A 32 -16.95 15.22 4.55
C TRP A 32 -16.07 14.70 3.41
N LEU A 33 -15.52 15.61 2.60
CA LEU A 33 -14.66 15.26 1.47
C LEU A 33 -13.30 14.80 1.96
N TRP A 34 -12.76 15.49 2.97
CA TRP A 34 -11.54 15.07 3.65
C TRP A 34 -11.66 13.68 4.26
N ARG A 35 -12.77 13.40 4.96
CA ARG A 35 -13.04 12.07 5.53
C ARG A 35 -13.10 10.99 4.45
N ARG A 36 -13.74 11.25 3.31
CA ARG A 36 -13.82 10.30 2.19
C ARG A 36 -12.44 10.03 1.57
N LEU A 37 -11.60 11.06 1.44
CA LEU A 37 -10.22 10.93 0.97
C LEU A 37 -9.40 10.06 1.93
N LEU A 38 -9.48 10.33 3.24
CA LEU A 38 -8.77 9.57 4.27
C LEU A 38 -9.16 8.09 4.26
N ILE A 39 -10.46 7.79 4.13
CA ILE A 39 -10.94 6.40 3.99
C ILE A 39 -10.29 5.75 2.77
N LYS A 40 -10.28 6.42 1.61
CA LYS A 40 -9.66 5.87 0.39
C LYS A 40 -8.15 5.65 0.53
N MET A 41 -7.43 6.56 1.17
CA MET A 41 -6.01 6.37 1.46
C MET A 41 -5.77 5.19 2.42
N SER A 42 -6.61 5.04 3.44
CA SER A 42 -6.51 3.92 4.38
C SER A 42 -6.81 2.55 3.74
N GLN A 43 -7.73 2.51 2.77
CA GLN A 43 -8.06 1.30 2.00
C GLN A 43 -6.91 0.85 1.09
N ALA A 44 -6.05 1.77 0.66
CA ALA A 44 -4.97 1.52 -0.30
C ALA A 44 -3.63 1.14 0.37
N ARG A 45 -3.63 0.69 1.63
CA ARG A 45 -2.42 0.31 2.37
C ARG A 45 -1.72 -0.89 1.70
N PRO A 46 -0.52 -0.74 1.12
CA PRO A 46 0.18 -1.83 0.46
C PRO A 46 0.57 -2.91 1.47
N GLN A 47 0.27 -4.17 1.18
CA GLN A 47 0.75 -5.30 1.98
C GLN A 47 1.85 -6.02 1.22
N CYS A 48 2.95 -6.32 1.91
CA CYS A 48 4.01 -7.12 1.35
C CYS A 48 3.56 -8.58 1.22
N SER A 49 3.54 -9.11 -0.01
CA SER A 49 3.11 -10.49 -0.29
C SER A 49 4.06 -11.57 0.22
N PHE A 50 5.22 -11.19 0.77
CA PHE A 50 6.14 -12.13 1.37
C PHE A 50 5.80 -12.52 2.82
N LEU A 51 4.96 -11.73 3.51
CA LEU A 51 4.47 -12.07 4.83
C LEU A 51 3.19 -12.91 4.74
N PRO A 52 2.89 -13.74 5.76
CA PRO A 52 1.55 -14.29 5.91
C PRO A 52 0.52 -13.16 5.95
N LEU A 53 -0.65 -13.39 5.34
CA LEU A 53 -1.73 -12.39 5.39
C LEU A 53 -2.15 -12.21 6.84
N VAL A 54 -1.87 -11.03 7.38
CA VAL A 54 -2.36 -10.62 8.70
C VAL A 54 -3.86 -10.40 8.59
N GLU A 55 -4.62 -10.99 9.52
CA GLU A 55 -6.05 -10.73 9.64
C GLU A 55 -6.26 -9.26 10.02
N ASP A 56 -6.98 -8.54 9.16
CA ASP A 56 -7.24 -7.12 9.39
C ASP A 56 -8.33 -6.95 10.46
N LYS A 57 -7.97 -6.30 11.57
CA LYS A 57 -8.88 -5.95 12.69
C LYS A 57 -9.35 -4.50 12.63
N GLY A 58 -9.03 -3.77 11.55
CA GLY A 58 -9.40 -2.37 11.37
C GLY A 58 -10.87 -2.16 11.03
N GLU A 59 -11.35 -0.93 11.29
CA GLU A 59 -12.71 -0.49 10.95
C GLU A 59 -12.94 -0.38 9.44
N VAL A 60 -11.87 -0.25 8.65
CA VAL A 60 -11.92 -0.07 7.20
C VAL A 60 -11.23 -1.24 6.50
N LYS A 61 -11.99 -2.03 5.73
CA LYS A 61 -11.46 -3.15 4.96
C LYS A 61 -10.49 -2.67 3.87
N PRO A 62 -9.34 -3.33 3.68
CA PRO A 62 -8.41 -3.04 2.58
C PRO A 62 -9.09 -3.29 1.24
N LEU A 63 -8.72 -2.47 0.25
CA LEU A 63 -9.14 -2.72 -1.12
C LEU A 63 -8.38 -3.92 -1.69
N HIS A 64 -9.03 -4.66 -2.60
CA HIS A 64 -8.39 -5.74 -3.33
C HIS A 64 -7.13 -5.25 -4.07
N GLN A 65 -5.99 -5.91 -3.82
CA GLN A 65 -4.71 -5.55 -4.41
C GLN A 65 -4.30 -6.57 -5.49
N PRO A 66 -4.43 -6.26 -6.79
CA PRO A 66 -4.17 -7.24 -7.85
C PRO A 66 -2.72 -7.72 -7.90
N SER A 67 -1.75 -6.87 -7.52
CA SER A 67 -0.34 -7.24 -7.41
C SER A 67 -0.08 -8.27 -6.31
N LEU A 68 -0.76 -8.16 -5.18
CA LEU A 68 -0.66 -9.10 -4.06
C LEU A 68 -1.18 -10.48 -4.47
N HIS A 69 -2.33 -10.55 -5.13
CA HIS A 69 -2.88 -11.83 -5.59
C HIS A 69 -1.99 -12.50 -6.65
N LYS A 70 -1.45 -11.73 -7.59
CA LYS A 70 -0.51 -12.25 -8.60
C LYS A 70 0.75 -12.83 -7.96
N THR A 71 1.35 -12.11 -7.00
CA THR A 71 2.59 -12.55 -6.34
C THR A 71 2.37 -13.72 -5.39
N LEU A 72 1.22 -13.79 -4.70
CA LEU A 72 0.83 -14.96 -3.90
C LEU A 72 0.61 -16.21 -4.75
N ALA A 73 0.00 -16.09 -5.93
CA ALA A 73 -0.17 -17.21 -6.86
C ALA A 73 1.19 -17.77 -7.30
N ILE A 74 2.13 -16.89 -7.67
CA ILE A 74 3.51 -17.27 -8.02
C ILE A 74 4.21 -17.96 -6.84
N ARG A 75 4.01 -17.47 -5.60
CA ARG A 75 4.61 -18.08 -4.41
C ARG A 75 4.05 -19.47 -4.14
N LYS A 76 2.73 -19.65 -4.22
CA LYS A 76 2.09 -20.97 -4.09
C LYS A 76 2.68 -21.96 -5.10
N GLN A 77 2.81 -21.54 -6.36
CA GLN A 77 3.42 -22.36 -7.41
C GLN A 77 4.91 -22.68 -7.15
N LYS A 78 5.67 -21.78 -6.53
CA LYS A 78 7.07 -22.02 -6.15
C LYS A 78 7.21 -22.96 -4.96
N THR A 79 6.35 -22.83 -3.95
CA THR A 79 6.35 -23.71 -2.78
C THR A 79 5.90 -25.13 -3.15
N GLU A 80 4.98 -25.27 -4.11
CA GLU A 80 4.52 -26.58 -4.59
C GLU A 80 5.58 -27.29 -5.46
N LYS A 81 6.47 -26.52 -6.11
CA LYS A 81 7.58 -27.05 -6.92
C LYS A 81 8.87 -27.29 -6.14
N VAL A 82 8.98 -26.78 -4.90
CA VAL A 82 10.15 -26.98 -4.03
C VAL A 82 9.67 -27.66 -2.74
N PRO A 83 9.69 -29.00 -2.67
CA PRO A 83 9.41 -29.69 -1.42
C PRO A 83 10.51 -29.36 -0.40
N VAL A 84 10.11 -28.72 0.69
CA VAL A 84 10.66 -28.84 2.05
C VAL A 84 12.19 -29.01 2.14
N VAL A 85 12.93 -27.91 2.07
CA VAL A 85 14.22 -27.73 2.75
C VAL A 85 14.25 -26.24 3.08
N ILE A 86 14.03 -25.82 4.31
CA ILE A 86 15.11 -25.45 5.23
C ILE A 86 14.54 -25.55 6.66
N THR A 87 15.11 -26.51 7.37
CA THR A 87 15.07 -26.67 8.82
C THR A 87 15.43 -25.38 9.55
N ALA A 88 14.78 -25.21 10.70
CA ALA A 88 15.13 -24.24 11.73
C ALA A 88 16.63 -24.34 12.10
N THR A 89 17.40 -23.30 11.80
CA THR A 89 18.74 -23.09 12.36
C THR A 89 18.96 -21.60 12.60
N ALA A 90 18.32 -21.06 13.63
CA ALA A 90 18.67 -19.74 14.19
C ALA A 90 18.18 -19.61 15.64
N ALA A 91 18.51 -20.58 16.49
CA ALA A 91 18.32 -20.47 17.94
C ALA A 91 19.50 -21.12 18.68
N THR A 92 20.73 -20.63 18.45
CA THR A 92 21.84 -20.77 19.40
C THR A 92 22.83 -19.62 19.15
N ALA A 93 22.73 -18.56 19.94
CA ALA A 93 23.82 -17.63 20.17
C ALA A 93 23.90 -17.43 21.69
N ILE A 94 25.07 -17.80 22.21
CA ILE A 94 25.52 -17.76 23.60
C ILE A 94 25.60 -16.32 24.09
#